data_AF-A0A8J3RDC7-F1
#
_entry.id   AF-A0A8J3RDC7-F1
#
_cell.length_a   1.000
_cell.length_b   1.000
_cell.length_c   1.000
_cell.angle_alpha   90.00
_cell.angle_beta   90.00
_cell.angle_gamma   90.00
#
_symmetry.space_group_name_H-M   'P 1'
#
loop_
_entity.id
_entity.type
_entity.pdbx_description
1 polymer ?
#
loop_
_entity_poly.entity_id
_entity_poly.type
_entity_poly.pdbx_seq_one_letter_code
_entity_poly.pdbx_strand_id
1 'polypeptide(L)'
;MADERRALDRVPSLFDHASRLHRLTPDQPLPDGGRHYPPGVTDHNHRDDITASLSERRAALLALLEAFFADPVSVTALHDGIRDLPIPSCAIDRMTVEGLPWLKPDLARETGSWLVRHSTDVRAAATGLRLLVGTAHPEDIPLIRTIGLLHRFGCAAIDVLEKIPGAAIQLAWLAERSTGRPHTQAVIAMCRLVDPVTFPWLLRHAVDDRGLVGSHARQVAETVSLADALESGDPDDEVTVHSGKLLQAIASTQDYSVQLHEYADACRAIAGFAVRAGQANPSLDLLAAAVTLAEDLRTGHAACLPWPPGKRATTLERLERLVASPRWAQPLAEARRSPDPMTRWRAAWAVRAMRAVPRDSDLVPPSDGRFNRLAIRVAIPDPAIGEQVETRLLVDGRPVVAEAFRKGAPHGPEDLLGLLAATAEPREVQLAEAYCTEGCCGALHVTISRDGDTVTWGNWRASGAAGALESFRFQAEQYAETIARAVRDHGWEWGARSLARKLNRLLADEPGLLAAWQCEPGRVYARTDEYETIRMCFWHPRYPSGLDSDDPWLQLEWLISVDDTDLDDQAARIIDHLRRVDPKSHAEVVGGSREFADRLGFPWPF
;
A
#
# COMPACT_ATOMS: atom_id res chain seq x y z
N MET A 1 -50.80 -19.53 4.01
CA MET A 1 -51.27 -18.18 4.38
C MET A 1 -50.76 -17.67 5.74
N ALA A 2 -51.02 -18.33 6.89
CA ALA A 2 -50.45 -17.89 8.19
C ALA A 2 -48.98 -18.32 8.38
N ASP A 3 -48.61 -19.48 7.83
CA ASP A 3 -47.24 -20.03 7.90
C ASP A 3 -46.28 -19.31 6.94
N GLU A 4 -46.78 -18.89 5.77
CA GLU A 4 -46.02 -18.09 4.78
C GLU A 4 -45.76 -16.65 5.24
N ARG A 5 -46.62 -16.08 6.11
CA ARG A 5 -46.40 -14.75 6.70
C ARG A 5 -45.34 -14.79 7.82
N ARG A 6 -45.30 -15.85 8.64
CA ARG A 6 -44.22 -16.05 9.63
C ARG A 6 -42.84 -16.27 9.00
N ALA A 7 -42.77 -16.83 7.79
CA ALA A 7 -41.52 -16.98 7.04
C ALA A 7 -40.97 -15.65 6.50
N LEU A 8 -41.81 -14.63 6.34
CA LEU A 8 -41.42 -13.28 5.88
C LEU A 8 -40.98 -12.35 7.04
N ASP A 9 -41.33 -12.68 8.28
CA ASP A 9 -40.99 -11.88 9.49
C ASP A 9 -39.68 -12.32 10.17
N ARG A 10 -39.01 -13.38 9.70
CA ARG A 10 -37.77 -13.89 10.30
C ARG A 10 -36.58 -13.14 9.71
N VAL A 11 -35.87 -12.37 10.54
CA VAL A 11 -34.60 -11.73 10.16
C VAL A 11 -33.65 -12.84 9.70
N PRO A 12 -33.19 -12.83 8.43
CA PRO A 12 -32.29 -13.86 7.92
C PRO A 12 -30.95 -13.75 8.65
N SER A 13 -30.34 -14.90 8.96
CA SER A 13 -29.01 -14.91 9.59
C SER A 13 -27.97 -14.35 8.63
N LEU A 14 -26.82 -13.95 9.19
CA LEU A 14 -25.66 -13.52 8.38
C LEU A 14 -25.19 -14.64 7.43
N PHE A 15 -25.30 -15.90 7.84
CA PHE A 15 -25.03 -17.05 6.99
C PHE A 15 -26.03 -17.20 5.83
N ASP A 16 -27.33 -17.05 6.09
CA ASP A 16 -28.36 -17.12 5.05
C ASP A 16 -28.20 -15.98 4.03
N HIS A 17 -27.81 -14.81 4.53
CA HIS A 17 -27.47 -13.65 3.71
C HIS A 17 -26.26 -13.92 2.80
N ALA A 18 -25.14 -14.40 3.36
CA ALA A 18 -23.96 -14.76 2.59
C ALA A 18 -24.26 -15.84 1.54
N SER A 19 -25.02 -16.88 1.93
CA SER A 19 -25.47 -17.95 1.04
C SER A 19 -26.30 -17.43 -0.13
N ARG A 20 -27.19 -16.46 0.14
CA ARG A 20 -28.03 -15.84 -0.89
C ARG A 20 -27.18 -15.03 -1.87
N LEU A 21 -26.27 -14.20 -1.37
CA LEU A 21 -25.40 -13.37 -2.22
C LEU A 21 -24.47 -14.25 -3.07
N HIS A 22 -23.88 -15.28 -2.48
CA HIS A 22 -23.01 -16.20 -3.22
C HIS A 22 -23.72 -16.90 -4.38
N ARG A 23 -25.01 -17.26 -4.23
CA ARG A 23 -25.78 -17.82 -5.36
C ARG A 23 -25.96 -16.83 -6.51
N LEU A 24 -25.94 -15.52 -6.24
CA LEU A 24 -26.05 -14.47 -7.25
C LEU A 24 -24.68 -14.16 -7.89
N THR A 25 -23.59 -14.33 -7.13
CA THR A 25 -22.21 -14.08 -7.58
C THR A 25 -21.30 -15.26 -7.20
N PRO A 26 -21.39 -16.40 -7.91
CA PRO A 26 -20.70 -17.64 -7.52
C PRO A 26 -19.18 -17.56 -7.64
N ASP A 27 -18.68 -16.81 -8.62
CA ASP A 27 -17.26 -16.80 -8.99
C ASP A 27 -16.58 -15.44 -8.82
N GLN A 28 -17.25 -14.50 -8.16
CA GLN A 28 -16.73 -13.15 -7.93
C GLN A 28 -16.82 -12.80 -6.45
N PRO A 29 -15.95 -11.89 -5.96
CA PRO A 29 -16.13 -11.27 -4.66
C PRO A 29 -17.54 -10.69 -4.51
N LEU A 30 -18.10 -10.75 -3.30
CA LEU A 30 -19.42 -10.18 -3.05
C LEU A 30 -19.40 -8.66 -3.25
N PRO A 31 -20.42 -8.07 -3.91
CA PRO A 31 -20.55 -6.63 -4.03
C PRO A 31 -20.51 -5.95 -2.65
N ASP A 32 -19.71 -4.89 -2.52
CA ASP A 32 -19.48 -4.15 -1.26
C ASP A 32 -19.12 -5.06 -0.06
N GLY A 33 -18.41 -6.16 -0.31
CA GLY A 33 -18.04 -7.14 0.72
C GLY A 33 -19.23 -7.83 1.39
N GLY A 34 -20.40 -7.81 0.74
CA GLY A 34 -21.67 -8.34 1.26
C GLY A 34 -22.52 -7.33 2.02
N ARG A 35 -22.27 -6.02 1.89
CA ARG A 35 -23.14 -4.97 2.42
C ARG A 35 -24.22 -4.54 1.41
N HIS A 36 -25.32 -3.92 1.85
CA HIS A 36 -25.76 -3.74 3.24
C HIS A 36 -26.30 -5.04 3.84
N TYR A 37 -26.09 -5.23 5.14
CA TYR A 37 -26.62 -6.38 5.87
C TYR A 37 -28.16 -6.33 5.99
N PRO A 38 -28.82 -7.48 6.23
CA PRO A 38 -30.27 -7.53 6.39
C PRO A 38 -30.79 -6.57 7.48
N PRO A 39 -32.00 -6.00 7.30
CA PRO A 39 -32.65 -5.17 8.33
C PRO A 39 -32.76 -5.92 9.67
N GLY A 40 -32.37 -5.28 10.76
CA GLY A 40 -32.32 -5.88 12.09
C GLY A 40 -30.97 -6.49 12.47
N VAL A 41 -30.01 -6.56 11.54
CA VAL A 41 -28.61 -6.85 11.87
C VAL A 41 -27.95 -5.60 12.46
N THR A 42 -27.45 -5.72 13.69
CA THR A 42 -26.68 -4.68 14.36
C THR A 42 -25.22 -4.75 13.96
N ASP A 43 -24.73 -3.70 13.29
CA ASP A 43 -23.31 -3.44 13.03
C ASP A 43 -22.93 -2.14 13.74
N HIS A 44 -22.70 -2.22 15.06
CA HIS A 44 -22.25 -1.05 15.82
C HIS A 44 -20.79 -0.76 15.48
N ASN A 45 -20.58 0.22 14.60
CA ASN A 45 -19.28 0.84 14.35
C ASN A 45 -19.00 2.01 15.31
N HIS A 46 -19.89 2.28 16.28
CA HIS A 46 -19.78 3.42 17.18
C HIS A 46 -18.63 3.24 18.17
N ARG A 47 -17.59 4.06 17.97
CA ARG A 47 -16.64 4.52 18.98
C ARG A 47 -17.26 5.53 19.96
N ASP A 48 -18.55 5.82 19.83
CA ASP A 48 -19.25 6.81 20.63
C ASP A 48 -19.67 6.18 21.97
N ASP A 49 -19.34 6.89 23.05
CA ASP A 49 -19.54 6.56 24.48
C ASP A 49 -18.64 5.44 25.07
N ILE A 50 -17.36 5.77 25.29
CA ILE A 50 -16.37 4.81 25.82
C ILE A 50 -15.69 5.38 27.07
N THR A 51 -16.24 5.09 28.24
CA THR A 51 -15.54 5.24 29.53
C THR A 51 -14.67 4.01 29.87
N ALA A 52 -14.94 2.85 29.26
CA ALA A 52 -14.26 1.58 29.54
C ALA A 52 -13.26 1.19 28.43
N SER A 53 -12.06 0.78 28.83
CA SER A 53 -10.98 0.29 27.97
C SER A 53 -11.36 -0.96 27.16
N LEU A 54 -10.66 -1.20 26.05
CA LEU A 54 -10.83 -2.43 25.24
C LEU A 54 -10.57 -3.71 26.06
N SER A 55 -9.65 -3.65 27.02
CA SER A 55 -9.35 -4.76 27.91
C SER A 55 -10.54 -5.13 28.80
N GLU A 56 -11.23 -4.14 29.37
CA GLU A 56 -12.44 -4.37 30.19
C GLU A 56 -13.57 -4.98 29.36
N ARG A 57 -13.75 -4.52 28.12
CA ARG A 57 -14.75 -5.05 27.18
C ARG A 57 -14.46 -6.51 26.81
N ARG A 58 -13.19 -6.87 26.61
CA ARG A 58 -12.77 -8.26 26.38
C ARG A 58 -13.02 -9.14 27.61
N ALA A 59 -12.73 -8.63 28.80
CA ALA A 59 -13.01 -9.33 30.05
C ALA A 59 -14.51 -9.63 30.23
N ALA A 60 -15.39 -8.69 29.86
CA ALA A 60 -16.85 -8.91 29.89
C ALA A 60 -17.30 -10.03 28.95
N LEU A 61 -16.76 -10.10 27.73
CA LEU A 61 -17.01 -11.21 26.80
C LEU A 61 -16.51 -12.54 27.36
N LEU A 62 -15.30 -12.56 27.92
CA LEU A 62 -14.72 -13.75 28.54
C LEU A 62 -15.56 -14.25 29.72
N ALA A 63 -16.01 -13.35 30.61
CA ALA A 63 -16.86 -13.70 31.74
C ALA A 63 -18.21 -14.28 31.29
N LEU A 64 -18.81 -13.71 30.24
CA LEU A 64 -20.05 -14.23 29.65
C LEU A 64 -19.85 -15.65 29.08
N LEU A 65 -18.75 -15.88 28.36
CA LEU A 65 -18.42 -17.19 27.82
C LEU A 65 -18.12 -18.20 28.94
N GLU A 66 -17.32 -17.83 29.93
CA GLU A 66 -16.99 -18.70 31.07
C GLU A 66 -18.27 -19.14 31.82
N ALA A 67 -19.18 -18.21 32.10
CA ALA A 67 -20.47 -18.52 32.71
C ALA A 67 -21.30 -19.50 31.86
N PHE A 68 -21.35 -19.29 30.53
CA PHE A 68 -22.05 -20.18 29.62
C PHE A 68 -21.42 -21.59 29.56
N PHE A 69 -20.09 -21.70 29.51
CA PHE A 69 -19.42 -23.00 29.43
C PHE A 69 -19.43 -23.75 30.77
N ALA A 70 -19.63 -23.05 31.89
CA ALA A 70 -19.91 -23.66 33.19
C ALA A 70 -21.31 -24.29 33.25
N ASP A 71 -22.33 -23.63 32.66
CA ASP A 71 -23.71 -24.12 32.59
C ASP A 71 -24.39 -23.79 31.24
N PRO A 72 -24.24 -24.67 30.22
CA PRO A 72 -24.65 -24.38 28.84
C PRO A 72 -26.17 -24.58 28.66
N VAL A 73 -26.97 -23.64 29.16
CA VAL A 73 -28.44 -23.72 29.14
C VAL A 73 -29.03 -23.29 27.79
N SER A 74 -28.56 -22.18 27.20
CA SER A 74 -29.15 -21.64 25.96
C SER A 74 -28.15 -20.83 25.13
N VAL A 75 -27.85 -21.32 23.93
CA VAL A 75 -26.99 -20.60 22.96
C VAL A 75 -27.68 -19.32 22.44
N THR A 76 -29.02 -19.29 22.42
CA THR A 76 -29.77 -18.06 22.07
C THR A 76 -29.59 -16.98 23.14
N ALA A 77 -29.60 -17.35 24.43
CA ALA A 77 -29.31 -16.40 25.50
C ALA A 77 -27.86 -15.89 25.44
N LEU A 78 -26.91 -16.76 25.07
CA LEU A 78 -25.53 -16.36 24.81
C LEU A 78 -25.44 -15.36 23.64
N HIS A 79 -26.13 -15.62 22.53
CA HIS A 79 -26.18 -14.72 21.38
C HIS A 79 -26.67 -13.33 21.78
N ASP A 80 -27.80 -13.25 22.48
CA ASP A 80 -28.37 -11.97 22.92
C ASP A 80 -27.46 -11.27 23.94
N GLY A 81 -26.85 -12.03 24.85
CA GLY A 81 -25.84 -11.49 25.78
C GLY A 81 -24.64 -10.86 25.04
N ILE A 82 -24.12 -11.52 24.00
CA ILE A 82 -23.01 -10.98 23.19
C ILE A 82 -23.44 -9.74 22.40
N ARG A 83 -24.66 -9.75 21.84
CA ARG A 83 -25.22 -8.59 21.12
C ARG A 83 -25.34 -7.36 22.03
N ASP A 84 -25.61 -7.56 23.30
CA ASP A 84 -25.81 -6.45 24.23
C ASP A 84 -24.48 -5.93 24.82
N LEU A 85 -23.34 -6.60 24.53
CA LEU A 85 -22.01 -6.14 24.93
C LEU A 85 -21.53 -4.94 24.10
N PRO A 86 -20.95 -3.91 24.74
CA PRO A 86 -20.34 -2.76 24.07
C PRO A 86 -18.93 -3.11 23.55
N ILE A 87 -18.75 -4.24 22.87
CA ILE A 87 -17.47 -4.64 22.27
C ILE A 87 -17.54 -4.48 20.74
N PRO A 88 -16.62 -3.72 20.11
CA PRO A 88 -16.58 -3.67 18.66
C PRO A 88 -16.14 -5.04 18.12
N SER A 89 -16.76 -5.51 17.04
CA SER A 89 -16.48 -6.86 16.53
C SER A 89 -15.03 -7.04 16.05
N CYS A 90 -14.29 -5.96 15.77
CA CYS A 90 -12.86 -6.01 15.46
C CYS A 90 -11.98 -6.36 16.68
N ALA A 91 -12.48 -6.15 17.90
CA ALA A 91 -11.78 -6.51 19.13
C ALA A 91 -11.93 -7.99 19.50
N ILE A 92 -12.85 -8.72 18.84
CA ILE A 92 -13.06 -10.17 18.95
C ILE A 92 -12.05 -10.87 18.03
N ASP A 93 -10.79 -10.80 18.43
CA ASP A 93 -9.67 -11.37 17.70
C ASP A 93 -9.33 -12.79 18.20
N ARG A 94 -8.36 -13.42 17.53
CA ARG A 94 -7.86 -14.76 17.90
C ARG A 94 -7.41 -14.84 19.36
N MET A 95 -6.72 -13.82 19.85
CA MET A 95 -6.18 -13.77 21.22
C MET A 95 -7.27 -13.77 22.29
N THR A 96 -8.51 -13.45 21.92
CA THR A 96 -9.62 -13.35 22.87
C THR A 96 -10.07 -14.71 23.40
N VAL A 97 -9.94 -15.80 22.63
CA VAL A 97 -10.43 -17.13 23.06
C VAL A 97 -9.39 -18.25 22.97
N GLU A 98 -8.20 -17.97 22.43
CA GLU A 98 -7.13 -18.96 22.29
C GLU A 98 -6.57 -19.35 23.68
N GLY A 99 -6.39 -20.66 23.91
CA GLY A 99 -5.73 -21.18 25.10
C GLY A 99 -6.56 -21.15 26.39
N LEU A 100 -7.88 -20.94 26.32
CA LEU A 100 -8.75 -20.93 27.50
C LEU A 100 -8.91 -22.35 28.09
N PRO A 101 -8.50 -22.59 29.34
CA PRO A 101 -8.40 -23.94 29.92
C PRO A 101 -9.77 -24.59 30.22
N TRP A 102 -10.83 -23.79 30.31
CA TRP A 102 -12.19 -24.25 30.62
C TRP A 102 -13.03 -24.55 29.36
N LEU A 103 -12.54 -24.24 28.16
CA LEU A 103 -13.24 -24.56 26.92
C LEU A 103 -13.21 -26.08 26.68
N LYS A 104 -14.39 -26.69 26.60
CA LYS A 104 -14.56 -28.07 26.16
C LYS A 104 -14.62 -28.09 24.62
N PRO A 105 -13.69 -28.76 23.90
CA PRO A 105 -13.59 -28.66 22.44
C PRO A 105 -14.88 -28.95 21.68
N ASP A 106 -15.57 -30.05 22.00
CA ASP A 106 -16.80 -30.45 21.31
C ASP A 106 -17.93 -29.43 21.52
N LEU A 107 -18.13 -28.99 22.76
CA LEU A 107 -19.15 -27.99 23.09
C LEU A 107 -18.82 -26.63 22.47
N ALA A 108 -17.53 -26.26 22.41
CA ALA A 108 -17.08 -25.03 21.78
C ALA A 108 -17.35 -25.06 20.27
N ARG A 109 -17.09 -26.20 19.63
CA ARG A 109 -17.41 -26.42 18.22
C ARG A 109 -18.92 -26.34 17.96
N GLU A 110 -19.75 -27.05 18.71
CA GLU A 110 -21.21 -27.03 18.56
C GLU A 110 -21.78 -25.62 18.75
N THR A 111 -21.35 -24.93 19.81
CA THR A 111 -21.74 -23.54 20.11
C THR A 111 -21.29 -22.60 19.00
N GLY A 112 -20.04 -22.72 18.54
CA GLY A 112 -19.46 -21.92 17.47
C GLY A 112 -20.21 -22.09 16.16
N SER A 113 -20.44 -23.33 15.74
CA SER A 113 -21.21 -23.64 14.53
C SER A 113 -22.65 -23.13 14.61
N TRP A 114 -23.30 -23.23 15.78
CA TRP A 114 -24.63 -22.67 15.97
C TRP A 114 -24.65 -21.15 15.82
N LEU A 115 -23.71 -20.45 16.47
CA LEU A 115 -23.60 -18.98 16.38
C LEU A 115 -23.34 -18.57 14.93
N VAL A 116 -22.43 -19.21 14.22
CA VAL A 116 -22.14 -18.89 12.81
C VAL A 116 -23.36 -19.11 11.92
N ARG A 117 -24.10 -20.20 12.12
CA ARG A 117 -25.27 -20.56 11.29
C ARG A 117 -26.47 -19.65 11.53
N HIS A 118 -26.70 -19.25 12.78
CA HIS A 118 -27.98 -18.68 13.21
C HIS A 118 -27.92 -17.23 13.69
N SER A 119 -26.74 -16.64 13.89
CA SER A 119 -26.65 -15.26 14.42
C SER A 119 -27.20 -14.22 13.45
N THR A 120 -27.90 -13.24 14.02
CA THR A 120 -28.32 -12.00 13.36
C THR A 120 -27.51 -10.80 13.83
N ASP A 121 -26.43 -11.02 14.60
CA ASP A 121 -25.50 -9.99 15.06
C ASP A 121 -24.05 -10.31 14.67
N VAL A 122 -23.29 -9.27 14.29
CA VAL A 122 -21.91 -9.41 13.82
C VAL A 122 -20.96 -9.89 14.91
N ARG A 123 -21.15 -9.47 16.17
CA ARG A 123 -20.29 -9.86 17.29
C ARG A 123 -20.52 -11.32 17.65
N ALA A 124 -21.79 -11.75 17.72
CA ALA A 124 -22.14 -13.14 18.00
C ALA A 124 -21.58 -14.10 16.93
N ALA A 125 -21.72 -13.76 15.64
CA ALA A 125 -21.14 -14.54 14.55
C ALA A 125 -19.59 -14.56 14.59
N ALA A 126 -18.95 -13.41 14.88
CA ALA A 126 -17.50 -13.34 15.04
C ALA A 126 -17.01 -14.21 16.20
N THR A 127 -17.67 -14.15 17.37
CA THR A 127 -17.37 -15.02 18.51
C THR A 127 -17.52 -16.50 18.13
N GLY A 128 -18.56 -16.85 17.36
CA GLY A 128 -18.74 -18.21 16.85
C GLY A 128 -17.54 -18.70 16.02
N LEU A 129 -17.04 -17.88 15.09
CA LEU A 129 -15.82 -18.20 14.33
C LEU A 129 -14.59 -18.33 15.22
N ARG A 130 -14.48 -17.53 16.28
CA ARG A 130 -13.36 -17.64 17.23
C ARG A 130 -13.41 -18.94 18.04
N LEU A 131 -14.58 -19.40 18.45
CA LEU A 131 -14.75 -20.69 19.14
C LEU A 131 -14.39 -21.89 18.24
N LEU A 132 -14.52 -21.74 16.92
CA LEU A 132 -14.19 -22.78 15.93
C LEU A 132 -12.69 -22.93 15.66
N VAL A 133 -11.85 -21.98 16.06
CA VAL A 133 -10.40 -22.03 15.82
C VAL A 133 -9.80 -23.22 16.61
N GLY A 134 -9.27 -24.21 15.90
CA GLY A 134 -8.67 -25.40 16.50
C GLY A 134 -9.66 -26.47 16.99
N THR A 135 -10.97 -26.22 16.92
CA THR A 135 -12.03 -27.17 17.30
C THR A 135 -12.87 -27.64 16.11
N ALA A 136 -12.87 -26.88 15.00
CA ALA A 136 -13.62 -27.22 13.80
C ALA A 136 -13.08 -28.48 13.09
N HIS A 137 -14.00 -29.20 12.44
CA HIS A 137 -13.73 -30.38 11.64
C HIS A 137 -13.96 -30.11 10.14
N PRO A 138 -13.50 -31.00 9.24
CA PRO A 138 -13.74 -30.85 7.80
C PRO A 138 -15.22 -30.69 7.40
N GLU A 139 -16.16 -31.23 8.19
CA GLU A 139 -17.59 -31.07 7.97
C GLU A 139 -18.11 -29.63 8.20
N ASP A 140 -17.38 -28.80 8.95
CA ASP A 140 -17.72 -27.39 9.18
C ASP A 140 -17.24 -26.49 8.04
N ILE A 141 -16.39 -26.97 7.14
CA ILE A 141 -15.81 -26.18 6.05
C ILE A 141 -16.88 -25.44 5.24
N PRO A 142 -18.00 -26.05 4.79
CA PRO A 142 -19.03 -25.33 4.04
C PRO A 142 -19.64 -24.17 4.82
N LEU A 143 -19.81 -24.32 6.14
CA LEU A 143 -20.33 -23.28 7.02
C LEU A 143 -19.36 -22.10 7.09
N ILE A 144 -18.10 -22.39 7.42
CA ILE A 144 -17.03 -21.40 7.62
C ILE A 144 -16.74 -20.65 6.32
N ARG A 145 -16.59 -21.39 5.21
CA ARG A 145 -16.30 -20.84 3.89
C ARG A 145 -17.39 -19.89 3.41
N THR A 146 -18.66 -20.23 3.64
CA THR A 146 -19.78 -19.41 3.19
C THR A 146 -19.89 -18.11 3.96
N ILE A 147 -19.79 -18.15 5.31
CA ILE A 147 -19.83 -16.90 6.09
C ILE A 147 -18.59 -16.03 5.84
N GLY A 148 -17.45 -16.65 5.56
CA GLY A 148 -16.19 -15.96 5.25
C GLY A 148 -16.23 -15.09 3.99
N LEU A 149 -17.21 -15.30 3.10
CA LEU A 149 -17.42 -14.42 1.93
C LEU A 149 -17.82 -13.00 2.31
N LEU A 150 -18.41 -12.80 3.49
CA LEU A 150 -18.65 -11.45 4.00
C LEU A 150 -17.33 -10.88 4.48
N HIS A 151 -16.94 -9.71 3.96
CA HIS A 151 -15.64 -9.09 4.21
C HIS A 151 -15.31 -8.97 5.71
N ARG A 152 -16.32 -8.77 6.57
CA ARG A 152 -16.15 -8.67 8.03
C ARG A 152 -15.70 -9.99 8.69
N PHE A 153 -16.03 -11.14 8.13
CA PHE A 153 -15.74 -12.46 8.68
C PHE A 153 -14.59 -13.17 7.98
N GLY A 154 -14.16 -12.69 6.80
CA GLY A 154 -13.14 -13.35 5.98
C GLY A 154 -11.87 -13.71 6.75
N CYS A 155 -11.24 -12.76 7.46
CA CYS A 155 -10.04 -13.06 8.26
C CYS A 155 -10.30 -14.11 9.36
N ALA A 156 -11.46 -14.06 10.03
CA ALA A 156 -11.80 -15.02 11.08
C ALA A 156 -12.06 -16.42 10.51
N ALA A 157 -12.71 -16.52 9.35
CA ALA A 157 -12.93 -17.77 8.64
C ALA A 157 -11.59 -18.39 8.19
N ILE A 158 -10.66 -17.59 7.70
CA ILE A 158 -9.30 -18.03 7.33
C ILE A 158 -8.55 -18.60 8.53
N ASP A 159 -8.58 -17.93 9.68
CA ASP A 159 -7.93 -18.42 10.89
C ASP A 159 -8.48 -19.80 11.33
N VAL A 160 -9.77 -20.07 11.08
CA VAL A 160 -10.37 -21.41 11.32
C VAL A 160 -9.92 -22.41 10.28
N LEU A 161 -10.01 -22.08 8.98
CA LEU A 161 -9.61 -22.97 7.89
C LEU A 161 -8.13 -23.35 7.97
N GLU A 162 -7.24 -22.44 8.39
CA GLU A 162 -5.82 -22.71 8.62
C GLU A 162 -5.58 -23.85 9.64
N LYS A 163 -6.55 -24.12 10.53
CA LYS A 163 -6.45 -25.18 11.55
C LYS A 163 -7.08 -26.50 11.13
N ILE A 164 -7.86 -26.54 10.04
CA ILE A 164 -8.54 -27.76 9.59
C ILE A 164 -7.62 -28.50 8.61
N PRO A 165 -7.21 -29.75 8.91
CA PRO A 165 -6.42 -30.56 7.98
C PRO A 165 -7.12 -30.71 6.61
N GLY A 166 -6.39 -30.46 5.53
CA GLY A 166 -6.90 -30.56 4.15
C GLY A 166 -7.75 -29.38 3.68
N ALA A 167 -7.84 -28.28 4.46
CA ALA A 167 -8.60 -27.09 4.07
C ALA A 167 -7.80 -26.08 3.20
N ALA A 168 -6.59 -26.44 2.75
CA ALA A 168 -5.71 -25.54 2.01
C ALA A 168 -6.33 -25.05 0.69
N ILE A 169 -7.05 -25.92 -0.04
CA ILE A 169 -7.74 -25.53 -1.29
C ILE A 169 -8.91 -24.56 -1.03
N GLN A 170 -9.47 -24.57 0.17
CA GLN A 170 -10.57 -23.69 0.58
C GLN A 170 -10.06 -22.31 0.97
N LEU A 171 -8.80 -22.19 1.42
CA LEU A 171 -8.12 -20.90 1.54
C LEU A 171 -7.96 -20.24 0.17
N ALA A 172 -7.48 -20.97 -0.85
CA ALA A 172 -7.39 -20.48 -2.22
C ALA A 172 -8.76 -20.08 -2.78
N TRP A 173 -9.78 -20.94 -2.60
CA TRP A 173 -11.16 -20.65 -3.02
C TRP A 173 -11.71 -19.36 -2.41
N LEU A 174 -11.42 -19.11 -1.13
CA LEU A 174 -11.90 -17.92 -0.42
C LEU A 174 -11.10 -16.68 -0.85
N ALA A 175 -9.81 -16.82 -1.10
CA ALA A 175 -8.94 -15.75 -1.58
C ALA A 175 -9.39 -15.23 -2.97
N GLU A 176 -9.79 -16.11 -3.89
CA GLU A 176 -10.37 -15.73 -5.19
C GLU A 176 -11.65 -14.88 -5.08
N ARG A 177 -12.37 -15.03 -3.98
CA ARG A 177 -13.66 -14.39 -3.72
C ARG A 177 -13.58 -13.32 -2.64
N SER A 178 -12.36 -12.89 -2.33
CA SER A 178 -12.05 -11.87 -1.32
C SER A 178 -11.14 -10.81 -1.93
N THR A 179 -11.19 -9.60 -1.38
CA THR A 179 -10.30 -8.49 -1.78
C THR A 179 -9.69 -7.85 -0.55
N GLY A 180 -8.47 -7.31 -0.66
CA GLY A 180 -7.82 -6.60 0.44
C GLY A 180 -7.48 -7.53 1.61
N ARG A 181 -7.76 -7.12 2.86
CA ARG A 181 -7.23 -7.80 4.05
C ARG A 181 -7.55 -9.30 4.13
N PRO A 182 -8.79 -9.79 3.84
CA PRO A 182 -9.04 -11.22 3.82
C PRO A 182 -8.26 -11.97 2.73
N HIS A 183 -8.09 -11.40 1.54
CA HIS A 183 -7.26 -12.00 0.48
C HIS A 183 -5.82 -12.17 0.96
N THR A 184 -5.21 -11.09 1.47
CA THR A 184 -3.85 -11.10 2.02
C THR A 184 -3.70 -12.12 3.15
N GLN A 185 -4.66 -12.21 4.06
CA GLN A 185 -4.63 -13.18 5.16
C GLN A 185 -4.66 -14.64 4.64
N ALA A 186 -5.43 -14.93 3.60
CA ALA A 186 -5.50 -16.26 3.00
C ALA A 186 -4.16 -16.66 2.36
N VAL A 187 -3.53 -15.72 1.64
CA VAL A 187 -2.19 -15.90 1.06
C VAL A 187 -1.17 -16.26 2.15
N ILE A 188 -1.13 -15.49 3.24
CA ILE A 188 -0.23 -15.75 4.37
C ILE A 188 -0.50 -17.11 5.02
N ALA A 189 -1.78 -17.47 5.20
CA ALA A 189 -2.16 -18.76 5.76
C ALA A 189 -1.68 -19.93 4.87
N MET A 190 -1.83 -19.82 3.54
CA MET A 190 -1.31 -20.82 2.60
C MET A 190 0.22 -20.94 2.68
N CYS A 191 0.93 -19.82 2.78
CA CYS A 191 2.39 -19.82 2.97
C CYS A 191 2.85 -20.41 4.32
N ARG A 192 2.02 -20.37 5.37
CA ARG A 192 2.33 -21.05 6.64
C ARG A 192 2.06 -22.54 6.61
N LEU A 193 1.01 -22.95 5.88
CA LEU A 193 0.68 -24.37 5.69
C LEU A 193 1.72 -25.08 4.83
N VAL A 194 2.31 -24.37 3.86
CA VAL A 194 3.30 -24.93 2.91
C VAL A 194 2.75 -26.18 2.21
N ASP A 195 1.43 -26.20 1.95
CA ASP A 195 0.78 -27.32 1.26
C ASP A 195 0.97 -27.16 -0.26
N PRO A 196 1.67 -28.10 -0.94
CA PRO A 196 1.93 -28.02 -2.38
C PRO A 196 0.69 -27.87 -3.25
N VAL A 197 -0.49 -28.27 -2.76
CA VAL A 197 -1.76 -28.10 -3.49
C VAL A 197 -2.06 -26.63 -3.79
N THR A 198 -1.54 -25.70 -2.99
CA THR A 198 -1.77 -24.25 -3.14
C THR A 198 -0.73 -23.54 -3.99
N PHE A 199 0.42 -24.17 -4.28
CA PHE A 199 1.53 -23.50 -4.97
C PHE A 199 1.16 -23.02 -6.38
N PRO A 200 0.43 -23.79 -7.21
CA PRO A 200 0.00 -23.31 -8.52
C PRO A 200 -0.90 -22.07 -8.46
N TRP A 201 -1.70 -21.95 -7.39
CA TRP A 201 -2.57 -20.80 -7.16
C TRP A 201 -1.75 -19.60 -6.69
N LEU A 202 -0.85 -19.79 -5.72
CA LEU A 202 0.05 -18.74 -5.22
C LEU A 202 0.92 -18.14 -6.34
N LEU A 203 1.37 -18.97 -7.29
CA LEU A 203 2.14 -18.53 -8.45
C LEU A 203 1.35 -17.69 -9.47
N ARG A 204 0.02 -17.64 -9.39
CA ARG A 204 -0.85 -16.96 -10.38
C ARG A 204 -1.69 -15.84 -9.79
N HIS A 205 -2.03 -15.93 -8.51
CA HIS A 205 -3.11 -15.14 -7.91
C HIS A 205 -2.81 -14.56 -6.53
N ALA A 206 -1.59 -14.71 -5.99
CA ALA A 206 -1.25 -14.21 -4.64
C ALA A 206 -1.25 -12.67 -4.52
N VAL A 207 -1.01 -11.96 -5.62
CA VAL A 207 -1.09 -10.50 -5.72
C VAL A 207 -2.40 -10.11 -6.43
N ASP A 208 -3.31 -9.45 -5.70
CA ASP A 208 -4.55 -8.87 -6.25
C ASP A 208 -4.36 -7.41 -6.72
N ASP A 209 -5.44 -6.76 -7.17
CA ASP A 209 -5.41 -5.37 -7.63
C ASP A 209 -5.06 -4.35 -6.54
N ARG A 210 -5.12 -4.74 -5.25
CA ARG A 210 -4.68 -3.91 -4.11
C ARG A 210 -3.21 -4.14 -3.76
N GLY A 211 -2.55 -5.04 -4.48
CA GLY A 211 -1.16 -5.39 -4.28
C GLY A 211 -0.94 -6.30 -3.07
N LEU A 212 0.34 -6.63 -2.85
CA LEU A 212 0.78 -7.41 -1.71
C LEU A 212 1.98 -6.71 -1.10
N VAL A 213 1.96 -6.51 0.22
CA VAL A 213 3.08 -5.90 0.93
C VAL A 213 4.33 -6.77 0.77
N GLY A 214 5.51 -6.15 0.66
CA GLY A 214 6.75 -6.82 0.31
C GLY A 214 7.08 -8.05 1.15
N SER A 215 6.85 -8.01 2.48
CA SER A 215 7.13 -9.14 3.38
C SER A 215 6.32 -10.38 3.06
N HIS A 216 5.04 -10.21 2.70
CA HIS A 216 4.19 -11.30 2.27
C HIS A 216 4.54 -11.77 0.85
N ALA A 217 4.89 -10.85 -0.06
CA ALA A 217 5.34 -11.21 -1.40
C ALA A 217 6.63 -12.06 -1.38
N ARG A 218 7.58 -11.72 -0.49
CA ARG A 218 8.78 -12.54 -0.23
C ARG A 218 8.40 -13.92 0.29
N GLN A 219 7.51 -13.98 1.28
CA GLN A 219 7.05 -15.25 1.84
C GLN A 219 6.42 -16.16 0.76
N VAL A 220 5.63 -15.59 -0.15
CA VAL A 220 5.09 -16.31 -1.32
C VAL A 220 6.23 -16.84 -2.20
N ALA A 221 7.17 -15.97 -2.60
CA ALA A 221 8.27 -16.34 -3.48
C ALA A 221 9.17 -17.44 -2.90
N GLU A 222 9.39 -17.44 -1.58
CA GLU A 222 10.11 -18.49 -0.87
C GLU A 222 9.31 -19.79 -0.80
N THR A 223 8.01 -19.72 -0.49
CA THR A 223 7.10 -20.87 -0.39
C THR A 223 7.03 -21.67 -1.69
N VAL A 224 6.93 -20.97 -2.83
CA VAL A 224 6.78 -21.58 -4.15
C VAL A 224 8.12 -21.79 -4.87
N SER A 225 9.25 -21.52 -4.20
CA SER A 225 10.59 -21.56 -4.78
C SER A 225 10.65 -20.81 -6.13
N LEU A 226 10.25 -19.53 -6.14
CA LEU A 226 10.04 -18.74 -7.35
C LEU A 226 11.23 -18.77 -8.33
N ALA A 227 12.46 -18.69 -7.82
CA ALA A 227 13.66 -18.79 -8.65
C ALA A 227 13.75 -20.13 -9.38
N ASP A 228 13.49 -21.24 -8.69
CA ASP A 228 13.47 -22.58 -9.30
C ASP A 228 12.32 -22.71 -10.29
N ALA A 229 11.14 -22.15 -10.01
CA ALA A 229 10.01 -22.13 -10.94
C ALA A 229 10.36 -21.39 -12.24
N LEU A 230 11.08 -20.26 -12.14
CA LEU A 230 11.53 -19.49 -13.31
C LEU A 230 12.67 -20.20 -14.08
N GLU A 231 13.53 -20.95 -13.39
CA GLU A 231 14.66 -21.66 -13.99
C GLU A 231 14.28 -23.02 -14.60
N SER A 232 13.38 -23.78 -13.96
CA SER A 232 13.15 -25.22 -14.21
C SER A 232 12.41 -25.58 -15.51
N GLY A 233 11.77 -24.64 -16.21
CA GLY A 233 11.31 -24.86 -17.59
C GLY A 233 9.92 -24.31 -17.90
N ASP A 234 9.85 -23.51 -18.97
CA ASP A 234 8.66 -22.95 -19.64
C ASP A 234 7.45 -22.60 -18.74
N PRO A 235 7.61 -21.72 -17.75
CA PRO A 235 6.45 -21.15 -17.07
C PRO A 235 5.55 -20.49 -18.10
N ASP A 236 4.24 -20.74 -18.01
CA ASP A 236 3.27 -20.08 -18.86
C ASP A 236 3.31 -18.55 -18.66
N ASP A 237 2.62 -17.83 -19.57
CA ASP A 237 2.58 -16.37 -19.55
C ASP A 237 2.03 -15.82 -18.23
N GLU A 238 1.05 -16.51 -17.65
CA GLU A 238 0.37 -16.08 -16.43
C GLU A 238 1.33 -16.13 -15.24
N VAL A 239 2.06 -17.24 -15.08
CA VAL A 239 3.11 -17.37 -14.06
C VAL A 239 4.20 -16.33 -14.29
N THR A 240 4.61 -16.07 -15.53
CA THR A 240 5.65 -15.07 -15.83
C THR A 240 5.20 -13.66 -15.47
N VAL A 241 3.97 -13.29 -15.81
CA VAL A 241 3.37 -11.99 -15.46
C VAL A 241 3.26 -11.85 -13.95
N HIS A 242 2.75 -12.88 -13.27
CA HIS A 242 2.58 -12.84 -11.82
C HIS A 242 3.91 -12.80 -11.06
N SER A 243 4.93 -13.50 -11.56
CA SER A 243 6.30 -13.44 -11.05
C SER A 243 6.85 -12.01 -11.08
N GLY A 244 6.54 -11.25 -12.15
CA GLY A 244 6.87 -9.83 -12.25
C GLY A 244 6.21 -9.00 -11.14
N LYS A 245 4.91 -9.21 -10.89
CA LYS A 245 4.17 -8.54 -9.82
C LYS A 245 4.75 -8.84 -8.43
N LEU A 246 5.07 -10.11 -8.15
CA LEU A 246 5.73 -10.52 -6.92
C LEU A 246 7.09 -9.83 -6.74
N LEU A 247 7.93 -9.79 -7.78
CA LEU A 247 9.23 -9.15 -7.70
C LEU A 247 9.14 -7.63 -7.52
N GLN A 248 8.16 -6.97 -8.15
CA GLN A 248 7.87 -5.55 -7.90
C GLN A 248 7.45 -5.32 -6.44
N ALA A 249 6.54 -6.14 -5.92
CA ALA A 249 6.11 -6.07 -4.52
C ALA A 249 7.28 -6.30 -3.53
N ILE A 250 8.18 -7.24 -3.81
CA ILE A 250 9.38 -7.49 -2.97
C ILE A 250 10.36 -6.31 -3.00
N ALA A 251 10.46 -5.62 -4.14
CA ALA A 251 11.31 -4.45 -4.32
C ALA A 251 10.69 -3.15 -3.77
N SER A 252 9.39 -3.16 -3.47
CA SER A 252 8.64 -2.00 -2.97
C SER A 252 9.18 -1.46 -1.65
N THR A 253 9.09 -0.13 -1.49
CA THR A 253 9.41 0.57 -0.23
C THR A 253 8.21 0.76 0.68
N GLN A 254 7.03 0.22 0.33
CA GLN A 254 5.76 0.36 1.08
C GLN A 254 5.63 -0.67 2.23
N ASP A 255 6.74 -1.00 2.88
CA ASP A 255 6.80 -1.92 4.03
C ASP A 255 7.83 -1.39 5.05
N TYR A 256 7.89 -1.97 6.24
CA TYR A 256 8.86 -1.60 7.28
C TYR A 256 10.31 -1.76 6.81
N SER A 257 10.56 -2.64 5.85
CA SER A 257 11.81 -2.71 5.12
C SER A 257 11.65 -3.31 3.73
N VAL A 258 12.48 -2.89 2.79
CA VAL A 258 12.59 -3.49 1.45
C VAL A 258 13.09 -4.93 1.57
N GLN A 259 12.26 -5.87 1.14
CA GLN A 259 12.46 -7.30 1.39
C GLN A 259 13.42 -7.98 0.43
N LEU A 260 13.80 -7.29 -0.65
CA LEU A 260 14.71 -7.82 -1.64
C LEU A 260 16.07 -8.27 -1.05
N HIS A 261 16.54 -7.59 0.00
CA HIS A 261 17.78 -7.93 0.71
C HIS A 261 17.65 -9.18 1.60
N GLU A 262 16.43 -9.53 1.99
CA GLU A 262 16.13 -10.69 2.85
C GLU A 262 15.73 -11.92 2.02
N TYR A 263 15.56 -11.77 0.70
CA TYR A 263 15.23 -12.85 -0.20
C TYR A 263 16.51 -13.46 -0.79
N ALA A 264 16.92 -14.62 -0.27
CA ALA A 264 18.20 -15.25 -0.63
C ALA A 264 18.37 -15.50 -2.14
N ASP A 265 17.28 -15.82 -2.84
CA ASP A 265 17.27 -16.10 -4.28
C ASP A 265 16.94 -14.87 -5.15
N ALA A 266 16.93 -13.66 -4.60
CA ALA A 266 16.55 -12.43 -5.31
C ALA A 266 17.28 -12.26 -6.66
N CYS A 267 18.61 -12.40 -6.67
CA CYS A 267 19.42 -12.29 -7.90
C CYS A 267 19.00 -13.33 -8.96
N ARG A 268 18.72 -14.58 -8.52
CA ARG A 268 18.30 -15.67 -9.42
C ARG A 268 16.90 -15.42 -9.96
N ALA A 269 15.95 -15.04 -9.10
CA ALA A 269 14.58 -14.77 -9.49
C ALA A 269 14.49 -13.60 -10.47
N ILE A 270 15.20 -12.49 -10.23
CA ILE A 270 15.24 -11.35 -11.17
C ILE A 270 15.86 -11.75 -12.51
N ALA A 271 16.97 -12.50 -12.49
CA ALA A 271 17.62 -12.97 -13.72
C ALA A 271 16.72 -13.96 -14.50
N GLY A 272 16.06 -14.88 -13.80
CA GLY A 272 15.09 -15.82 -14.36
C GLY A 272 13.91 -15.09 -14.99
N PHE A 273 13.32 -14.13 -14.28
CA PHE A 273 12.26 -13.28 -14.80
C PHE A 273 12.69 -12.55 -16.08
N ALA A 274 13.89 -11.93 -16.09
CA ALA A 274 14.39 -11.24 -17.27
C ALA A 274 14.51 -12.16 -18.51
N VAL A 275 14.79 -13.46 -18.32
CA VAL A 275 14.79 -14.45 -19.39
C VAL A 275 13.37 -14.78 -19.84
N ARG A 276 12.46 -15.08 -18.91
CA ARG A 276 11.08 -15.52 -19.20
C ARG A 276 10.21 -14.42 -19.77
N ALA A 277 10.35 -13.19 -19.28
CA ALA A 277 9.63 -12.03 -19.79
C ALA A 277 9.91 -11.76 -21.28
N GLY A 278 11.08 -12.16 -21.79
CA GLY A 278 11.38 -12.09 -23.21
C GLY A 278 10.61 -13.10 -24.08
N GLN A 279 10.12 -14.19 -23.48
CA GLN A 279 9.46 -15.31 -24.16
C GLN A 279 7.94 -15.28 -24.04
N ALA A 280 7.42 -14.78 -22.91
CA ALA A 280 5.99 -14.70 -22.64
C ALA A 280 5.24 -13.80 -23.62
N ASN A 281 3.90 -13.86 -23.71
CA ASN A 281 3.12 -12.91 -24.51
C ASN A 281 3.20 -11.46 -23.95
N PRO A 282 3.29 -10.43 -24.81
CA PRO A 282 3.36 -9.04 -24.36
C PRO A 282 2.07 -8.61 -23.62
N SER A 283 2.21 -8.11 -22.39
CA SER A 283 1.14 -7.47 -21.63
C SER A 283 1.64 -6.18 -20.96
N LEU A 284 0.72 -5.31 -20.55
CA LEU A 284 1.09 -4.08 -19.83
C LEU A 284 1.73 -4.38 -18.47
N ASP A 285 1.24 -5.42 -17.76
CA ASP A 285 1.83 -5.88 -16.50
C ASP A 285 3.29 -6.32 -16.68
N LEU A 286 3.56 -7.09 -17.73
CA LEU A 286 4.92 -7.58 -18.01
C LEU A 286 5.87 -6.42 -18.34
N LEU A 287 5.41 -5.44 -19.13
CA LEU A 287 6.17 -4.24 -19.43
C LEU A 287 6.45 -3.43 -18.16
N ALA A 288 5.45 -3.24 -17.30
CA ALA A 288 5.60 -2.50 -16.07
C ALA A 288 6.63 -3.15 -15.14
N ALA A 289 6.55 -4.47 -14.93
CA ALA A 289 7.54 -5.22 -14.16
C ALA A 289 8.95 -5.10 -14.76
N ALA A 290 9.09 -5.22 -16.09
CA ALA A 290 10.38 -5.07 -16.76
C ALA A 290 10.98 -3.66 -16.59
N VAL A 291 10.16 -2.62 -16.70
CA VAL A 291 10.57 -1.21 -16.48
C VAL A 291 11.00 -1.00 -15.04
N THR A 292 10.18 -1.40 -14.06
CA THR A 292 10.48 -1.24 -12.63
C THR A 292 11.78 -1.95 -12.26
N LEU A 293 11.96 -3.21 -12.66
CA LEU A 293 13.16 -3.98 -12.33
C LEU A 293 14.41 -3.45 -13.05
N ALA A 294 14.29 -2.96 -14.29
CA ALA A 294 15.41 -2.32 -14.99
C ALA A 294 15.84 -1.03 -14.28
N GLU A 295 14.89 -0.20 -13.84
CA GLU A 295 15.19 1.02 -13.09
C GLU A 295 15.82 0.69 -11.72
N ASP A 296 15.30 -0.31 -11.01
CA ASP A 296 15.82 -0.72 -9.70
C ASP A 296 17.23 -1.35 -9.78
N LEU A 297 17.51 -2.15 -10.83
CA LEU A 297 18.85 -2.67 -11.13
C LEU A 297 19.86 -1.57 -11.46
N ARG A 298 19.38 -0.41 -11.91
CA ARG A 298 20.24 0.73 -12.24
C ARG A 298 20.51 1.57 -11.00
N THR A 299 19.46 1.91 -10.25
CA THR A 299 19.50 3.03 -9.28
C THR A 299 18.88 2.74 -7.92
N GLY A 300 18.31 1.56 -7.71
CA GLY A 300 17.58 1.21 -6.48
C GLY A 300 18.18 0.03 -5.73
N HIS A 301 17.33 -0.74 -5.04
CA HIS A 301 17.80 -1.77 -4.11
C HIS A 301 18.34 -3.02 -4.80
N ALA A 302 17.81 -3.40 -5.96
CA ALA A 302 18.30 -4.51 -6.77
C ALA A 302 19.75 -4.29 -7.23
N ALA A 303 20.17 -3.03 -7.41
CA ALA A 303 21.55 -2.69 -7.74
C ALA A 303 22.56 -3.02 -6.62
N CYS A 304 22.09 -3.05 -5.36
CA CYS A 304 22.88 -3.30 -4.16
C CYS A 304 22.97 -4.77 -3.74
N LEU A 305 22.26 -5.67 -4.44
CA LEU A 305 22.29 -7.10 -4.13
C LEU A 305 23.67 -7.72 -4.41
N PRO A 306 24.01 -8.85 -3.76
CA PRO A 306 25.27 -9.56 -3.98
C PRO A 306 25.28 -10.32 -5.31
N TRP A 307 25.24 -9.58 -6.43
CA TRP A 307 25.28 -10.15 -7.77
C TRP A 307 26.62 -10.84 -8.04
N PRO A 308 26.62 -12.02 -8.66
CA PRO A 308 27.85 -12.57 -9.22
C PRO A 308 28.43 -11.62 -10.28
N PRO A 309 29.77 -11.59 -10.46
CA PRO A 309 30.43 -10.69 -11.41
C PRO A 309 29.77 -10.71 -12.80
N GLY A 310 29.43 -9.53 -13.32
CA GLY A 310 28.80 -9.36 -14.64
C GLY A 310 27.31 -9.76 -14.76
N LYS A 311 26.75 -10.48 -13.78
CA LYS A 311 25.34 -10.92 -13.84
C LYS A 311 24.35 -9.77 -13.73
N ARG A 312 24.61 -8.77 -12.89
CA ARG A 312 23.80 -7.55 -12.79
C ARG A 312 23.69 -6.86 -14.14
N ALA A 313 24.84 -6.56 -14.76
CA ALA A 313 24.92 -5.87 -16.05
C ALA A 313 24.21 -6.65 -17.16
N THR A 314 24.44 -7.96 -17.24
CA THR A 314 23.79 -8.84 -18.23
C THR A 314 22.27 -8.87 -18.05
N THR A 315 21.80 -8.85 -16.81
CA THR A 315 20.36 -8.87 -16.48
C THR A 315 19.71 -7.54 -16.82
N LEU A 316 20.37 -6.43 -16.45
CA LEU A 316 19.93 -5.08 -16.80
C LEU A 316 19.84 -4.90 -18.32
N GLU A 317 20.90 -5.25 -19.07
CA GLU A 317 20.94 -5.14 -20.52
C GLU A 317 19.81 -5.97 -21.19
N ARG A 318 19.51 -7.15 -20.64
CA ARG A 318 18.40 -7.98 -21.11
C ARG A 318 17.05 -7.30 -20.91
N LEU A 319 16.80 -6.72 -19.73
CA LEU A 319 15.57 -5.99 -19.44
C LEU A 319 15.46 -4.71 -20.27
N GLU A 320 16.54 -3.96 -20.45
CA GLU A 320 16.57 -2.76 -21.29
C GLU A 320 16.25 -3.08 -22.75
N ARG A 321 16.84 -4.15 -23.30
CA ARG A 321 16.49 -4.66 -24.64
C ARG A 321 15.04 -5.09 -24.74
N LEU A 322 14.50 -5.71 -23.69
CA LEU A 322 13.10 -6.10 -23.62
C LEU A 322 12.19 -4.85 -23.61
N VAL A 323 12.47 -3.86 -22.77
CA VAL A 323 11.73 -2.59 -22.66
C VAL A 323 11.77 -1.81 -23.97
N ALA A 324 12.91 -1.80 -24.69
CA ALA A 324 13.04 -1.12 -25.97
C ALA A 324 12.39 -1.87 -27.16
N SER A 325 11.86 -3.07 -26.94
CA SER A 325 11.33 -3.92 -28.02
C SER A 325 10.03 -3.35 -28.63
N PRO A 326 9.83 -3.44 -29.96
CA PRO A 326 8.60 -2.98 -30.61
C PRO A 326 7.37 -3.83 -30.27
N ARG A 327 7.55 -4.99 -29.61
CA ARG A 327 6.47 -5.90 -29.17
C ARG A 327 5.39 -5.24 -28.31
N TRP A 328 5.72 -4.11 -27.67
CA TRP A 328 4.80 -3.37 -26.80
C TRP A 328 3.81 -2.49 -27.56
N ALA A 329 3.99 -2.30 -28.87
CA ALA A 329 3.20 -1.36 -29.66
C ALA A 329 1.69 -1.66 -29.59
N GLN A 330 1.29 -2.92 -29.69
CA GLN A 330 -0.12 -3.31 -29.61
C GLN A 330 -0.69 -3.16 -28.19
N PRO A 331 -0.11 -3.77 -27.12
CA PRO A 331 -0.62 -3.59 -25.75
C PRO A 331 -0.72 -2.13 -25.32
N LEU A 332 0.27 -1.29 -25.69
CA LEU A 332 0.24 0.13 -25.38
C LEU A 332 -0.86 0.87 -26.14
N ALA A 333 -1.10 0.52 -27.42
CA ALA A 333 -2.16 1.14 -28.20
C ALA A 333 -3.55 0.76 -27.68
N GLU A 334 -3.74 -0.47 -27.21
CA GLU A 334 -4.95 -0.93 -26.55
C GLU A 334 -5.15 -0.23 -25.20
N ALA A 335 -4.12 -0.22 -24.34
CA ALA A 335 -4.18 0.41 -23.02
C ALA A 335 -4.48 1.92 -23.09
N ARG A 336 -3.92 2.65 -24.07
CA ARG A 336 -4.22 4.08 -24.30
C ARG A 336 -5.68 4.37 -24.66
N ARG A 337 -6.39 3.37 -25.20
CA ARG A 337 -7.82 3.46 -25.54
C ARG A 337 -8.73 2.87 -24.45
N SER A 338 -8.16 2.42 -23.34
CA SER A 338 -8.93 1.84 -22.24
C SER A 338 -9.90 2.86 -21.64
N PRO A 339 -11.15 2.46 -21.29
CA PRO A 339 -12.04 3.31 -20.52
C PRO A 339 -11.52 3.55 -19.09
N ASP A 340 -10.69 2.65 -18.56
CA ASP A 340 -10.07 2.78 -17.25
C ASP A 340 -8.94 3.83 -17.25
N PRO A 341 -9.06 4.92 -16.46
CA PRO A 341 -8.03 5.96 -16.35
C PRO A 341 -6.68 5.43 -15.88
N MET A 342 -6.65 4.47 -14.96
CA MET A 342 -5.40 3.90 -14.44
C MET A 342 -4.63 3.18 -15.56
N THR A 343 -5.32 2.38 -16.38
CA THR A 343 -4.74 1.71 -17.53
C THR A 343 -4.17 2.71 -18.57
N ARG A 344 -4.90 3.81 -18.86
CA ARG A 344 -4.39 4.86 -19.75
C ARG A 344 -3.15 5.54 -19.19
N TRP A 345 -3.17 5.86 -17.90
CA TRP A 345 -2.05 6.47 -17.20
C TRP A 345 -0.82 5.57 -17.22
N ARG A 346 -0.99 4.30 -16.84
CA ARG A 346 0.09 3.31 -16.83
C ARG A 346 0.71 3.12 -18.22
N ALA A 347 -0.08 3.20 -19.30
CA ALA A 347 0.45 3.21 -20.66
C ALA A 347 1.29 4.47 -20.97
N ALA A 348 0.84 5.66 -20.56
CA ALA A 348 1.59 6.90 -20.75
C ALA A 348 2.89 6.95 -19.92
N TRP A 349 2.84 6.45 -18.67
CA TRP A 349 4.00 6.23 -17.82
C TRP A 349 5.01 5.30 -18.50
N ALA A 350 4.58 4.13 -18.97
CA ALA A 350 5.47 3.15 -19.60
C ALA A 350 6.18 3.73 -20.82
N VAL A 351 5.48 4.48 -21.68
CA VAL A 351 6.08 5.17 -22.83
C VAL A 351 7.14 6.19 -22.41
N ARG A 352 6.92 6.93 -21.32
CA ARG A 352 7.91 7.86 -20.77
C ARG A 352 9.12 7.10 -20.23
N ALA A 353 8.91 6.03 -19.47
CA ALA A 353 9.98 5.21 -18.90
C ALA A 353 10.83 4.55 -20.00
N MET A 354 10.22 4.05 -21.08
CA MET A 354 10.92 3.51 -22.24
C MET A 354 11.85 4.54 -22.92
N ARG A 355 11.45 5.82 -22.96
CA ARG A 355 12.28 6.90 -23.49
C ARG A 355 13.41 7.31 -22.55
N ALA A 356 13.25 7.07 -21.26
CA ALA A 356 14.22 7.38 -20.21
C ALA A 356 15.27 6.27 -19.98
N VAL A 357 15.20 5.17 -20.75
CA VAL A 357 16.28 4.18 -20.79
C VAL A 357 17.55 4.91 -21.27
N PRO A 358 18.61 4.97 -20.43
CA PRO A 358 19.81 5.72 -20.75
C PRO A 358 20.45 5.20 -22.03
N ARG A 359 21.01 6.12 -22.81
CA ARG A 359 21.95 5.78 -23.88
C ARG A 359 23.36 5.73 -23.29
N ASP A 360 24.31 5.07 -23.95
CA ASP A 360 25.72 5.01 -23.50
C ASP A 360 26.33 6.40 -23.20
N SER A 361 25.78 7.47 -23.78
CA SER A 361 26.15 8.87 -23.53
C SER A 361 25.75 9.42 -22.16
N ASP A 362 24.84 8.75 -21.44
CA ASP A 362 24.25 9.22 -20.18
C ASP A 362 24.95 8.61 -18.95
N LEU A 363 25.96 7.76 -19.17
CA LEU A 363 26.75 7.15 -18.11
C LEU A 363 27.61 8.21 -17.43
N VAL A 364 27.57 8.23 -16.09
CA VAL A 364 28.42 9.10 -15.28
C VAL A 364 29.88 8.78 -15.63
N PRO A 365 30.67 9.74 -16.12
CA PRO A 365 32.08 9.50 -16.39
C PRO A 365 32.76 9.07 -15.09
N PRO A 366 33.73 8.13 -15.15
CA PRO A 366 34.38 7.60 -13.96
C PRO A 366 35.01 8.72 -13.13
N SER A 367 35.02 8.54 -11.80
CA SER A 367 35.74 9.42 -10.88
C SER A 367 37.21 9.53 -11.31
N ASP A 368 37.78 10.72 -11.13
CA ASP A 368 39.22 10.95 -11.32
C ASP A 368 40.06 10.49 -10.11
N GLY A 369 39.43 9.82 -9.13
CA GLY A 369 40.04 9.32 -7.90
C GLY A 369 40.25 10.37 -6.81
N ARG A 370 40.08 11.67 -7.14
CA ARG A 370 40.18 12.78 -6.19
C ARG A 370 38.80 13.27 -5.76
N PHE A 371 37.86 13.35 -6.70
CA PHE A 371 36.48 13.75 -6.45
C PHE A 371 35.51 12.67 -6.92
N ASN A 372 34.50 12.41 -6.09
CA ASN A 372 33.34 11.61 -6.46
C ASN A 372 32.49 12.36 -7.49
N ARG A 373 31.70 11.61 -8.25
CA ARG A 373 30.75 12.13 -9.24
C ARG A 373 29.32 11.88 -8.75
N LEU A 374 28.57 12.96 -8.56
CA LEU A 374 27.15 12.90 -8.27
C LEU A 374 26.35 12.78 -9.56
N ALA A 375 25.38 11.88 -9.58
CA ALA A 375 24.27 11.90 -10.52
C ALA A 375 22.95 11.80 -9.77
N ILE A 376 21.94 12.49 -10.31
CA ILE A 376 20.59 12.53 -9.74
C ILE A 376 19.66 11.97 -10.79
N ARG A 377 18.82 11.02 -10.39
CA ARG A 377 17.79 10.44 -11.24
C ARG A 377 16.45 10.49 -10.54
N VAL A 378 15.44 10.97 -11.25
CA VAL A 378 14.07 10.94 -10.77
C VAL A 378 13.44 9.63 -11.25
N ALA A 379 13.08 8.76 -10.31
CA ALA A 379 12.41 7.50 -10.61
C ALA A 379 10.90 7.64 -10.36
N ILE A 380 10.11 7.34 -11.39
CA ILE A 380 8.64 7.35 -11.31
C ILE A 380 8.19 5.88 -11.22
N PRO A 381 7.59 5.45 -10.10
CA PRO A 381 7.16 4.07 -9.94
C PRO A 381 5.97 3.75 -10.85
N ASP A 382 5.64 2.45 -10.96
CA ASP A 382 4.42 2.02 -11.65
C ASP A 382 3.19 2.62 -10.94
N PRO A 383 2.34 3.38 -11.65
CA PRO A 383 1.15 3.98 -11.06
C PRO A 383 0.21 3.04 -10.33
N ALA A 384 0.17 1.76 -10.75
CA ALA A 384 -0.69 0.77 -10.12
C ALA A 384 -0.28 0.42 -8.67
N ILE A 385 0.95 0.76 -8.25
CA ILE A 385 1.48 0.42 -6.92
C ILE A 385 1.26 1.56 -5.92
N GLY A 386 1.00 2.79 -6.39
CA GLY A 386 0.74 3.94 -5.51
C GLY A 386 1.96 4.47 -4.75
N GLU A 387 3.17 4.11 -5.18
CA GLU A 387 4.42 4.62 -4.59
C GLU A 387 4.70 6.08 -4.95
N GLN A 388 5.52 6.74 -4.13
CA GLN A 388 5.97 8.10 -4.40
C GLN A 388 7.08 8.16 -5.46
N VAL A 389 7.16 9.28 -6.17
CA VAL A 389 8.30 9.59 -7.04
C VAL A 389 9.55 9.78 -6.17
N GLU A 390 10.67 9.19 -6.57
CA GLU A 390 11.90 9.16 -5.78
C GLU A 390 13.01 10.00 -6.41
N THR A 391 13.77 10.72 -5.59
CA THR A 391 15.05 11.33 -5.99
C THR A 391 16.20 10.38 -5.67
N ARG A 392 16.61 9.57 -6.66
CA ARG A 392 17.69 8.60 -6.50
C ARG A 392 19.05 9.25 -6.71
N LEU A 393 19.86 9.26 -5.64
CA LEU A 393 21.19 9.84 -5.60
C LEU A 393 22.25 8.77 -5.87
N LEU A 394 23.02 8.96 -6.95
CA LEU A 394 24.11 8.08 -7.35
C LEU A 394 25.45 8.77 -7.10
N VAL A 395 26.35 8.12 -6.37
CA VAL A 395 27.73 8.58 -6.20
C VAL A 395 28.67 7.55 -6.82
N ASP A 396 29.40 7.95 -7.85
CA ASP A 396 30.22 7.05 -8.68
C ASP A 396 29.44 5.83 -9.20
N GLY A 397 28.16 6.05 -9.53
CA GLY A 397 27.24 5.02 -10.01
C GLY A 397 26.63 4.13 -8.91
N ARG A 398 26.95 4.37 -7.63
CA ARG A 398 26.37 3.63 -6.49
C ARG A 398 25.12 4.35 -5.94
N PRO A 399 23.99 3.65 -5.75
CA PRO A 399 22.78 4.26 -5.19
C PRO A 399 22.89 4.42 -3.68
N VAL A 400 23.20 5.65 -3.25
CA VAL A 400 23.59 5.96 -1.87
C VAL A 400 22.47 5.64 -0.87
N VAL A 401 21.24 6.08 -1.18
CA VAL A 401 20.09 5.84 -0.28
C VAL A 401 19.76 4.36 -0.21
N ALA A 402 19.72 3.66 -1.35
CA ALA A 402 19.39 2.24 -1.38
C ALA A 402 20.41 1.34 -0.66
N GLU A 403 21.68 1.77 -0.61
CA GLU A 403 22.76 1.12 0.12
C GLU A 403 22.63 1.33 1.65
N ALA A 404 22.25 2.55 2.07
CA ALA A 404 22.30 2.96 3.46
C ALA A 404 20.95 2.98 4.20
N PHE A 405 19.83 2.84 3.49
CA PHE A 405 18.52 2.95 4.13
C PHE A 405 17.51 2.05 3.43
N ARG A 406 17.00 1.06 4.17
CA ARG A 406 16.08 0.03 3.64
C ARG A 406 14.64 0.20 4.11
N LYS A 407 14.35 1.19 4.94
CA LYS A 407 13.08 1.29 5.68
C LYS A 407 12.02 2.17 5.02
N GLY A 408 12.36 2.79 3.89
CA GLY A 408 11.47 3.68 3.15
C GLY A 408 12.18 4.30 1.95
N ALA A 409 11.42 5.07 1.17
CA ALA A 409 11.87 5.65 -0.09
C ALA A 409 12.69 6.94 0.12
N PRO A 410 13.58 7.29 -0.83
CA PRO A 410 14.11 8.64 -0.95
C PRO A 410 12.99 9.67 -1.11
N HIS A 411 13.22 10.89 -0.62
CA HIS A 411 12.28 11.99 -0.80
C HIS A 411 12.11 12.37 -2.28
N GLY A 412 10.91 12.86 -2.61
CA GLY A 412 10.58 13.32 -3.95
C GLY A 412 11.38 14.56 -4.39
N PRO A 413 11.45 14.85 -5.70
CA PRO A 413 12.24 15.97 -6.22
C PRO A 413 11.86 17.32 -5.61
N GLU A 414 10.58 17.52 -5.34
CA GLU A 414 10.02 18.74 -4.76
C GLU A 414 10.51 18.99 -3.33
N ASP A 415 10.76 17.94 -2.56
CA ASP A 415 11.19 18.01 -1.16
C ASP A 415 12.71 17.99 -1.01
N LEU A 416 13.44 17.33 -1.93
CA LEU A 416 14.87 17.09 -1.76
C LEU A 416 15.78 18.04 -2.55
N LEU A 417 15.47 18.36 -3.82
CA LEU A 417 16.46 18.96 -4.73
C LEU A 417 16.95 20.34 -4.27
N GLY A 418 16.08 21.16 -3.69
CA GLY A 418 16.44 22.47 -3.16
C GLY A 418 17.35 22.40 -1.92
N LEU A 419 17.24 21.33 -1.14
CA LEU A 419 18.01 21.14 0.09
C LEU A 419 19.45 20.66 -0.17
N LEU A 420 19.72 20.08 -1.35
CA LEU A 420 21.04 19.60 -1.73
C LEU A 420 22.04 20.73 -2.07
N ALA A 421 21.60 21.98 -2.18
CA ALA A 421 22.48 23.11 -2.49
C ALA A 421 23.54 23.30 -1.39
N ALA A 422 24.82 23.20 -1.76
CA ALA A 422 25.92 23.28 -0.80
C ALA A 422 26.33 24.74 -0.51
N THR A 423 26.31 25.11 0.77
CA THR A 423 26.74 26.41 1.30
C THR A 423 27.96 26.28 2.21
N ALA A 424 28.60 27.40 2.54
CA ALA A 424 29.71 27.42 3.50
C ALA A 424 29.28 26.98 4.91
N GLU A 425 28.03 27.28 5.30
CA GLU A 425 27.41 26.76 6.51
C GLU A 425 27.01 25.30 6.29
N PRO A 426 27.50 24.35 7.13
CA PRO A 426 27.08 22.94 7.07
C PRO A 426 25.60 22.79 7.39
N ARG A 427 24.88 21.98 6.62
CA ARG A 427 23.45 21.72 6.80
C ARG A 427 23.18 20.23 6.84
N GLU A 428 22.38 19.80 7.82
CA GLU A 428 21.83 18.45 7.84
C GLU A 428 20.64 18.38 6.88
N VAL A 429 20.64 17.40 5.98
CA VAL A 429 19.60 17.17 4.98
C VAL A 429 19.08 15.76 5.14
N GLN A 430 17.76 15.63 5.30
CA GLN A 430 17.07 14.35 5.29
C GLN A 430 16.93 13.87 3.84
N LEU A 431 17.53 12.74 3.51
CA LEU A 431 17.48 12.16 2.16
C LEU A 431 16.31 11.20 1.97
N ALA A 432 15.93 10.50 3.04
CA ALA A 432 14.87 9.49 3.05
C ALA A 432 14.24 9.39 4.44
N GLU A 433 12.98 8.97 4.47
CA GLU A 433 12.25 8.68 5.70
C GLU A 433 11.72 7.25 5.66
N ALA A 434 11.62 6.60 6.82
CA ALA A 434 10.96 5.31 6.89
C ALA A 434 9.49 5.43 6.47
N TYR A 435 8.97 4.35 5.87
CA TYR A 435 7.58 4.27 5.39
C TYR A 435 6.55 4.61 6.49
N CYS A 436 6.83 4.26 7.74
CA CYS A 436 5.97 4.64 8.86
C CYS A 436 6.16 6.11 9.23
N THR A 437 7.28 6.47 9.85
CA THR A 437 7.75 7.85 10.15
C THR A 437 9.19 7.81 10.68
N GLU A 438 9.88 8.95 10.72
CA GLU A 438 11.17 9.09 11.43
C GLU A 438 11.05 8.68 12.91
N GLY A 439 9.95 9.05 13.59
CA GLY A 439 9.75 8.72 15.00
C GLY A 439 9.63 7.23 15.30
N CYS A 440 9.21 6.41 14.34
CA CYS A 440 9.07 4.96 14.51
C CYS A 440 10.31 4.19 14.02
N CYS A 441 10.70 4.38 12.77
CA CYS A 441 11.77 3.58 12.15
C CYS A 441 12.98 4.41 11.69
N GLY A 442 12.92 5.74 11.82
CA GLY A 442 14.01 6.66 11.52
C GLY A 442 14.01 7.23 10.11
N ALA A 443 15.06 7.98 9.83
CA ALA A 443 15.33 8.62 8.56
C ALA A 443 16.83 8.52 8.26
N LEU A 444 17.20 8.77 7.00
CA LEU A 444 18.59 8.90 6.57
C LEU A 444 18.92 10.38 6.40
N HIS A 445 19.91 10.86 7.15
CA HIS A 445 20.42 12.22 7.07
C HIS A 445 21.89 12.26 6.64
N VAL A 446 22.25 13.34 5.97
CA VAL A 446 23.63 13.67 5.60
C VAL A 446 23.91 15.14 5.94
N THR A 447 25.14 15.43 6.38
CA THR A 447 25.60 16.81 6.47
C THR A 447 26.30 17.20 5.18
N ILE A 448 25.83 18.27 4.55
CA ILE A 448 26.40 18.85 3.33
C ILE A 448 27.10 20.16 3.71
N SER A 449 28.37 20.28 3.35
CA SER A 449 29.13 21.52 3.53
C SER A 449 29.99 21.82 2.31
N ARG A 450 30.28 23.10 2.08
CA ARG A 450 31.22 23.55 1.06
C ARG A 450 32.39 24.25 1.70
N ASP A 451 33.60 23.76 1.41
CA ASP A 451 34.85 24.42 1.74
C ASP A 451 35.60 24.74 0.45
N GLY A 452 35.63 26.02 0.07
CA GLY A 452 36.24 26.49 -1.18
C GLY A 452 35.69 25.80 -2.43
N ASP A 453 36.55 25.02 -3.07
CA ASP A 453 36.28 24.27 -4.31
C ASP A 453 35.73 22.86 -4.07
N THR A 454 35.53 22.47 -2.81
CA THR A 454 35.16 21.11 -2.42
C THR A 454 33.83 21.11 -1.66
N VAL A 455 32.89 20.26 -2.10
CA VAL A 455 31.67 19.94 -1.35
C VAL A 455 31.87 18.60 -0.67
N THR A 456 31.57 18.51 0.62
CA THR A 456 31.65 17.27 1.39
C THR A 456 30.27 16.82 1.83
N TRP A 457 29.98 15.54 1.61
CA TRP A 457 28.88 14.83 2.25
C TRP A 457 29.47 13.92 3.33
N GLY A 458 29.03 14.08 4.57
CA GLY A 458 29.53 13.29 5.69
C GLY A 458 28.60 13.35 6.90
N ASN A 459 29.08 12.90 8.05
CA ASN A 459 28.32 12.84 9.31
C ASN A 459 26.93 12.19 9.11
N TRP A 460 26.93 11.04 8.44
CA TRP A 460 25.71 10.29 8.16
C TRP A 460 25.01 9.86 9.45
N ARG A 461 23.69 10.04 9.48
CA ARG A 461 22.83 9.55 10.57
C ARG A 461 21.73 8.68 9.97
N ALA A 462 21.64 7.45 10.43
CA ALA A 462 20.58 6.50 10.07
C ALA A 462 20.13 5.75 11.33
N SER A 463 18.82 5.68 11.58
CA SER A 463 18.31 4.88 12.71
C SER A 463 18.18 3.41 12.30
N GLY A 464 18.91 2.54 12.99
CA GLY A 464 18.99 1.11 12.67
C GLY A 464 20.13 0.81 11.71
N ALA A 465 20.96 -0.17 12.06
CA ALA A 465 22.25 -0.46 11.46
C ALA A 465 22.23 -0.55 9.93
N ALA A 466 22.60 0.54 9.26
CA ALA A 466 23.25 0.50 7.97
C ALA A 466 24.66 1.07 8.19
N GLY A 467 25.67 0.43 7.59
CA GLY A 467 27.07 0.77 7.79
C GLY A 467 27.32 2.27 7.59
N ALA A 468 28.23 2.83 8.39
CA ALA A 468 28.62 4.23 8.25
C ALA A 468 29.11 4.44 6.81
N LEU A 469 28.28 5.09 5.98
CA LEU A 469 28.70 5.53 4.66
C LEU A 469 29.97 6.37 4.83
N GLU A 470 30.93 6.14 3.95
CA GLU A 470 32.11 6.99 3.90
C GLU A 470 31.72 8.41 3.49
N SER A 471 32.57 9.37 3.85
CA SER A 471 32.38 10.75 3.40
C SER A 471 32.70 10.85 1.91
N PHE A 472 31.81 11.49 1.15
CA PHE A 472 32.04 11.78 -0.27
C PHE A 472 32.52 13.21 -0.45
N ARG A 473 33.39 13.43 -1.44
CA ARG A 473 33.95 14.74 -1.79
C ARG A 473 33.70 15.02 -3.26
N PHE A 474 33.12 16.17 -3.56
CA PHE A 474 32.79 16.59 -4.92
C PHE A 474 33.50 17.89 -5.25
N GLN A 475 33.83 18.10 -6.52
CA GLN A 475 34.24 19.42 -6.98
C GLN A 475 33.00 20.34 -7.02
N ALA A 476 33.12 21.52 -6.42
CA ALA A 476 31.97 22.36 -6.08
C ALA A 476 31.20 22.90 -7.29
N GLU A 477 31.88 23.24 -8.39
CA GLU A 477 31.23 23.74 -9.60
C GLU A 477 30.43 22.63 -10.30
N GLN A 478 31.02 21.44 -10.46
CA GLN A 478 30.37 20.27 -11.03
C GLN A 478 29.19 19.80 -10.17
N TYR A 479 29.33 19.85 -8.85
CA TYR A 479 28.24 19.57 -7.92
C TYR A 479 27.09 20.54 -8.13
N ALA A 480 27.36 21.85 -8.13
CA ALA A 480 26.35 22.88 -8.33
C ALA A 480 25.68 22.78 -9.70
N GLU A 481 26.43 22.49 -10.76
CA GLU A 481 25.88 22.25 -12.10
C GLU A 481 24.94 21.04 -12.12
N THR A 482 25.31 19.95 -11.44
CA THR A 482 24.49 18.74 -11.34
C THR A 482 23.17 19.03 -10.62
N ILE A 483 23.20 19.75 -9.49
CA ILE A 483 21.98 20.16 -8.77
C ILE A 483 21.13 21.10 -9.64
N ALA A 484 21.74 22.13 -10.25
CA ALA A 484 21.02 23.10 -11.07
C ALA A 484 20.42 22.49 -12.34
N ARG A 485 21.03 21.44 -12.89
CA ARG A 485 20.44 20.64 -13.97
C ARG A 485 19.23 19.86 -13.47
N ALA A 486 19.34 19.17 -12.33
CA ALA A 486 18.24 18.39 -11.77
C ALA A 486 17.04 19.26 -11.37
N VAL A 487 17.28 20.44 -10.77
CA VAL A 487 16.22 21.39 -10.40
C VAL A 487 15.46 21.95 -11.61
N ARG A 488 16.14 22.12 -12.76
CA ARG A 488 15.53 22.60 -13.99
C ARG A 488 14.84 21.51 -14.80
N ASP A 489 15.10 20.24 -14.49
CA ASP A 489 14.49 19.12 -15.19
C ASP A 489 13.08 18.89 -14.65
N HIS A 490 12.10 19.22 -15.48
CA HIS A 490 10.67 18.96 -15.25
C HIS A 490 10.12 17.93 -16.25
N GLY A 491 10.97 17.25 -17.02
CA GLY A 491 10.55 16.29 -18.05
C GLY A 491 9.90 15.02 -17.49
N TRP A 492 10.14 14.76 -16.21
CA TRP A 492 9.54 13.66 -15.44
C TRP A 492 8.11 13.96 -15.00
N GLU A 493 7.69 15.22 -14.97
CA GLU A 493 6.34 15.60 -14.54
C GLU A 493 5.27 15.18 -15.57
N TRP A 494 4.06 14.92 -15.06
CA TRP A 494 2.84 14.87 -15.86
C TRP A 494 1.96 16.09 -15.54
N GLY A 495 0.89 16.29 -16.32
CA GLY A 495 0.06 17.50 -16.26
C GLY A 495 -0.34 17.90 -14.84
N ALA A 496 -0.83 16.94 -14.04
CA ALA A 496 -1.22 17.19 -12.65
C ALA A 496 -0.05 17.67 -11.76
N ARG A 497 1.13 17.01 -11.82
CA ARG A 497 2.31 17.46 -11.06
C ARG A 497 2.83 18.83 -11.52
N SER A 498 2.84 19.09 -12.83
CA SER A 498 3.23 20.40 -13.34
C SER A 498 2.27 21.51 -12.90
N LEU A 499 0.96 21.24 -12.90
CA LEU A 499 -0.05 22.17 -12.41
C LEU A 499 0.09 22.41 -10.90
N ALA A 500 0.25 21.36 -10.11
CA ALA A 500 0.48 21.45 -8.67
C ALA A 500 1.72 22.31 -8.33
N ARG A 501 2.85 22.06 -9.01
CA ARG A 501 4.07 22.88 -8.85
C ARG A 501 3.86 24.34 -9.24
N LYS A 502 3.06 24.63 -10.28
CA LYS A 502 2.75 26.01 -10.66
C LYS A 502 1.88 26.69 -9.61
N LEU A 503 0.84 26.02 -9.12
CA LEU A 503 -0.05 26.55 -8.08
C LEU A 503 0.67 26.81 -6.77
N ASN A 504 1.55 25.89 -6.33
CA ASN A 504 2.39 26.13 -5.13
C ASN A 504 3.22 27.41 -5.24
N ARG A 505 3.80 27.69 -6.42
CA ARG A 505 4.55 28.94 -6.64
C ARG A 505 3.64 30.16 -6.60
N LEU A 506 2.49 30.12 -7.29
CA LEU A 506 1.54 31.23 -7.29
C LEU A 506 0.98 31.53 -5.89
N LEU A 507 0.69 30.50 -5.09
CA LEU A 507 0.23 30.65 -3.71
C LEU A 507 1.33 31.23 -2.80
N ALA A 508 2.59 30.83 -3.01
CA ALA A 508 3.72 31.40 -2.28
C ALA A 508 3.98 32.87 -2.63
N ASP A 509 3.79 33.24 -3.91
CA ASP A 509 3.94 34.61 -4.40
C ASP A 509 2.77 35.52 -3.97
N GLU A 510 1.56 34.96 -3.74
CA GLU A 510 0.34 35.67 -3.33
C GLU A 510 -0.23 35.15 -1.99
N PRO A 511 0.45 35.31 -0.84
CA PRO A 511 -0.01 34.76 0.44
C PRO A 511 -1.36 35.35 0.92
N GLY A 512 -1.75 36.52 0.39
CA GLY A 512 -3.04 37.15 0.67
C GLY A 512 -4.25 36.42 0.10
N LEU A 513 -4.07 35.49 -0.85
CA LEU A 513 -5.16 34.86 -1.59
C LEU A 513 -6.07 34.03 -0.67
N LEU A 514 -5.48 33.13 0.13
CA LEU A 514 -6.24 32.33 1.11
C LEU A 514 -6.47 33.08 2.42
N ALA A 515 -5.58 34.00 2.79
CA ALA A 515 -5.73 34.81 4.00
C ALA A 515 -7.01 35.67 3.95
N ALA A 516 -7.44 36.11 2.77
CA ALA A 516 -8.73 36.80 2.57
C ALA A 516 -9.94 36.00 3.06
N TRP A 517 -9.81 34.66 3.09
CA TRP A 517 -10.83 33.72 3.55
C TRP A 517 -10.56 33.16 4.96
N GLN A 518 -9.61 33.77 5.68
CA GLN A 518 -9.10 33.28 6.97
C GLN A 518 -8.55 31.85 6.85
N CYS A 519 -7.85 31.55 5.77
CA CYS A 519 -7.22 30.26 5.55
C CYS A 519 -5.70 30.41 5.40
N GLU A 520 -4.96 29.44 5.90
CA GLU A 520 -3.52 29.32 5.71
C GLU A 520 -3.23 28.30 4.59
N PRO A 521 -2.41 28.65 3.58
CA PRO A 521 -2.03 27.71 2.53
C PRO A 521 -1.29 26.51 3.10
N GLY A 522 -1.71 25.31 2.68
CA GLY A 522 -0.91 24.11 2.76
C GLY A 522 -0.19 23.83 1.46
N ARG A 523 -0.21 22.56 1.05
CA ARG A 523 0.47 22.08 -0.16
C ARG A 523 -0.55 21.72 -1.23
N VAL A 524 -0.20 22.05 -2.48
CA VAL A 524 -0.84 21.48 -3.68
C VAL A 524 0.01 20.31 -4.17
N TYR A 525 -0.57 19.13 -4.35
CA TYR A 525 0.17 17.94 -4.75
C TYR A 525 -0.65 17.03 -5.67
N ALA A 526 0.05 16.21 -6.46
CA ALA A 526 -0.54 15.14 -7.26
C ALA A 526 0.02 13.80 -6.79
N ARG A 527 -0.88 12.84 -6.53
CA ARG A 527 -0.48 11.48 -6.18
C ARG A 527 -0.11 10.69 -7.42
N THR A 528 0.79 9.72 -7.30
CA THR A 528 1.24 8.92 -8.46
C THR A 528 0.15 7.99 -9.01
N ASP A 529 -0.80 7.58 -8.17
CA ASP A 529 -1.98 6.79 -8.52
C ASP A 529 -3.13 7.64 -9.10
N GLU A 530 -3.00 8.97 -9.12
CA GLU A 530 -4.02 9.91 -9.57
C GLU A 530 -3.51 10.79 -10.72
N TYR A 531 -3.82 10.39 -11.96
CA TYR A 531 -3.28 11.07 -13.15
C TYR A 531 -3.97 12.40 -13.50
N GLU A 532 -5.29 12.45 -13.30
CA GLU A 532 -6.18 13.52 -13.79
C GLU A 532 -6.66 14.43 -12.64
N THR A 533 -6.02 14.37 -11.46
CA THR A 533 -6.40 15.19 -10.31
C THR A 533 -5.19 15.73 -9.54
N ILE A 534 -5.38 16.91 -8.94
CA ILE A 534 -4.50 17.46 -7.90
C ILE A 534 -5.31 17.71 -6.63
N ARG A 535 -4.63 17.68 -5.48
CA ARG A 535 -5.21 17.98 -4.17
C ARG A 535 -4.58 19.25 -3.64
N MET A 536 -5.41 20.20 -3.21
CA MET A 536 -4.98 21.42 -2.52
C MET A 536 -5.40 21.33 -1.07
N CYS A 537 -4.42 21.20 -0.17
CA CYS A 537 -4.65 21.26 1.27
C CYS A 537 -4.46 22.68 1.79
N PHE A 538 -5.30 23.09 2.73
CA PHE A 538 -5.18 24.36 3.46
C PHE A 538 -5.85 24.23 4.83
N TRP A 539 -5.52 25.15 5.74
CA TRP A 539 -6.05 25.13 7.11
C TRP A 539 -6.95 26.31 7.39
N HIS A 540 -7.92 26.11 8.27
CA HIS A 540 -8.76 27.18 8.82
C HIS A 540 -8.78 27.13 10.35
N PRO A 541 -8.45 28.23 11.06
CA PRO A 541 -7.89 29.46 10.52
C PRO A 541 -6.41 29.36 10.12
N ARG A 542 -5.66 28.44 10.75
CA ARG A 542 -4.21 28.25 10.59
C ARG A 542 -3.80 26.83 10.96
N TYR A 543 -2.59 26.44 10.58
CA TYR A 543 -1.95 25.22 11.05
C TYR A 543 -1.77 25.26 12.58
N PRO A 544 -2.05 24.17 13.31
CA PRO A 544 -1.88 24.14 14.76
C PRO A 544 -0.40 24.26 15.13
N SER A 545 -0.10 25.05 16.17
CA SER A 545 1.27 25.31 16.64
C SER A 545 1.97 24.08 17.25
N GLY A 546 1.26 22.95 17.37
CA GLY A 546 1.73 21.68 17.94
C GLY A 546 0.57 20.71 18.15
N LEU A 547 0.88 19.43 18.34
CA LEU A 547 -0.11 18.36 18.55
C LEU A 547 -0.93 18.53 19.85
N ASP A 548 -0.37 19.23 20.85
CA ASP A 548 -1.00 19.52 22.14
C ASP A 548 -1.70 20.88 22.17
N SER A 549 -1.89 21.53 21.03
CA SER A 549 -2.57 22.83 20.95
C SER A 549 -4.08 22.66 21.03
N ASP A 550 -4.72 23.32 22.00
CA ASP A 550 -6.18 23.42 22.12
C ASP A 550 -6.80 24.41 21.11
N ASP A 551 -6.00 25.02 20.23
CA ASP A 551 -6.49 25.96 19.24
C ASP A 551 -7.40 25.23 18.24
N PRO A 552 -8.65 25.67 18.02
CA PRO A 552 -9.55 25.03 17.08
C PRO A 552 -9.03 25.22 15.65
N TRP A 553 -8.92 24.12 14.90
CA TRP A 553 -8.43 24.13 13.52
C TRP A 553 -9.15 23.08 12.67
N LEU A 554 -9.22 23.33 11.36
CA LEU A 554 -9.67 22.37 10.35
C LEU A 554 -8.61 22.26 9.26
N GLN A 555 -8.34 21.03 8.82
CA GLN A 555 -7.67 20.75 7.56
C GLN A 555 -8.74 20.52 6.50
N LEU A 556 -8.68 21.31 5.44
CA LEU A 556 -9.55 21.17 4.29
C LEU A 556 -8.74 20.72 3.07
N GLU A 557 -9.36 19.89 2.25
CA GLU A 557 -8.79 19.45 0.98
C GLU A 557 -9.76 19.72 -0.17
N TRP A 558 -9.26 20.39 -1.19
CA TRP A 558 -9.96 20.60 -2.44
C TRP A 558 -9.36 19.71 -3.53
N LEU A 559 -10.17 18.77 -4.04
CA LEU A 559 -9.85 17.94 -5.19
C LEU A 559 -10.16 18.70 -6.48
N ILE A 560 -9.14 18.89 -7.33
CA ILE A 560 -9.23 19.66 -8.56
C ILE A 560 -8.93 18.74 -9.74
N SER A 561 -9.84 18.68 -10.70
CA SER A 561 -9.64 17.94 -11.96
C SER A 561 -8.65 18.66 -12.87
N VAL A 562 -7.80 17.88 -13.51
CA VAL A 562 -6.82 18.33 -14.51
C VAL A 562 -7.35 17.96 -15.88
N ASP A 563 -7.37 18.93 -16.78
CA ASP A 563 -7.84 18.76 -18.15
C ASP A 563 -6.68 18.92 -19.16
N ASP A 564 -6.98 18.72 -20.44
CA ASP A 564 -5.98 18.82 -21.53
C ASP A 564 -5.74 20.27 -22.00
N THR A 565 -6.29 21.29 -21.35
CA THR A 565 -6.07 22.69 -21.73
C THR A 565 -4.68 23.18 -21.30
N ASP A 566 -4.27 24.34 -21.81
CA ASP A 566 -2.96 24.91 -21.46
C ASP A 566 -2.82 25.07 -19.93
N LEU A 567 -1.63 24.74 -19.43
CA LEU A 567 -1.34 24.70 -18.00
C LEU A 567 -1.46 26.10 -17.35
N ASP A 568 -1.17 27.16 -18.09
CA ASP A 568 -1.28 28.53 -17.60
C ASP A 568 -2.74 28.96 -17.52
N ASP A 569 -3.56 28.55 -18.49
CA ASP A 569 -5.00 28.76 -18.47
C ASP A 569 -5.66 28.01 -17.31
N GLN A 570 -5.26 26.76 -17.05
CA GLN A 570 -5.74 25.98 -15.89
C GLN A 570 -5.41 26.67 -14.58
N ALA A 571 -4.14 27.04 -14.37
CA ALA A 571 -3.70 27.72 -13.16
C ALA A 571 -4.43 29.06 -12.97
N ALA A 572 -4.59 29.84 -14.03
CA ALA A 572 -5.31 31.12 -13.97
C ALA A 572 -6.78 30.92 -13.56
N ARG A 573 -7.49 29.92 -14.10
CA ARG A 573 -8.87 29.60 -13.71
C ARG A 573 -8.99 29.28 -12.22
N ILE A 574 -8.05 28.48 -11.68
CA ILE A 574 -8.05 28.08 -10.27
C ILE A 574 -7.79 29.28 -9.36
N ILE A 575 -6.78 30.10 -9.67
CA ILE A 575 -6.48 31.31 -8.88
C ILE A 575 -7.65 32.31 -8.94
N ASP A 576 -8.24 32.51 -10.11
CA ASP A 576 -9.39 33.39 -10.31
C ASP A 576 -10.65 32.88 -9.58
N HIS A 577 -10.79 31.56 -9.41
CA HIS A 577 -11.80 30.96 -8.56
C HIS A 577 -11.55 31.27 -7.08
N LEU A 578 -10.32 31.05 -6.58
CA LEU A 578 -9.92 31.36 -5.20
C LEU A 578 -10.09 32.85 -4.84
N ARG A 579 -9.99 33.76 -5.81
CA ARG A 579 -10.24 35.19 -5.58
C ARG A 579 -11.72 35.53 -5.36
N ARG A 580 -12.64 34.72 -5.88
CA ARG A 580 -14.07 35.04 -5.94
C ARG A 580 -14.93 34.19 -5.00
N VAL A 581 -14.48 32.98 -4.72
CA VAL A 581 -15.26 31.97 -4.00
C VAL A 581 -14.48 31.51 -2.78
N ASP A 582 -15.16 31.46 -1.63
CA ASP A 582 -14.59 30.92 -0.41
C ASP A 582 -14.21 29.44 -0.61
N PRO A 583 -12.93 29.07 -0.49
CA PRO A 583 -12.48 27.69 -0.73
C PRO A 583 -13.12 26.68 0.23
N LYS A 584 -13.58 27.13 1.41
CA LYS A 584 -14.27 26.26 2.37
C LYS A 584 -15.64 25.79 1.87
N SER A 585 -16.23 26.44 0.87
CA SER A 585 -17.56 26.08 0.34
C SER A 585 -17.58 24.81 -0.53
N HIS A 586 -16.40 24.35 -0.99
CA HIS A 586 -16.26 23.23 -1.92
C HIS A 586 -15.08 22.30 -1.59
N ALA A 587 -14.35 22.57 -0.52
CA ALA A 587 -13.36 21.66 0.05
C ALA A 587 -13.99 20.75 1.11
N GLU A 588 -13.43 19.55 1.26
CA GLU A 588 -13.86 18.58 2.27
C GLU A 588 -12.98 18.70 3.51
N VAL A 589 -13.57 18.52 4.70
CA VAL A 589 -12.80 18.42 5.95
C VAL A 589 -12.14 17.04 5.98
N VAL A 590 -10.81 17.02 6.11
CA VAL A 590 -10.00 15.78 6.17
C VAL A 590 -9.28 15.60 7.50
N GLY A 591 -9.32 16.60 8.38
CA GLY A 591 -8.71 16.57 9.70
C GLY A 591 -9.02 17.84 10.51
N GLY A 592 -8.66 17.85 11.79
CA GLY A 592 -8.84 19.01 12.68
C GLY A 592 -9.56 18.70 13.99
N SER A 593 -10.31 19.68 14.48
CA SER A 593 -11.13 19.57 15.69
C SER A 593 -12.60 19.31 15.35
N ARG A 594 -13.16 18.16 15.76
CA ARG A 594 -14.56 17.80 15.47
C ARG A 594 -15.57 18.81 15.98
N GLU A 595 -15.44 19.22 17.24
CA GLU A 595 -16.34 20.23 17.83
C GLU A 595 -16.29 21.58 17.09
N PHE A 596 -15.17 21.88 16.44
CA PHE A 596 -15.03 23.09 15.65
C PHE A 596 -15.68 22.93 14.27
N ALA A 597 -15.54 21.77 13.64
CA ALA A 597 -16.27 21.43 12.41
C ALA A 597 -17.78 21.52 12.61
N ASP A 598 -18.30 20.91 13.68
CA ASP A 598 -19.74 20.92 14.01
C ASP A 598 -20.26 22.35 14.20
N ARG A 599 -19.47 23.18 14.92
CA ARG A 599 -19.81 24.59 15.17
C ARG A 599 -19.83 25.44 13.90
N LEU A 600 -19.01 25.07 12.91
CA LEU A 600 -18.93 25.70 11.61
C LEU A 600 -19.88 25.06 10.58
N GLY A 601 -20.58 23.97 10.93
CA GLY A 601 -21.52 23.27 10.07
C GLY A 601 -20.87 22.36 9.01
N PHE A 602 -19.62 21.96 9.19
CA PHE A 602 -18.95 21.02 8.29
C PHE A 602 -19.25 19.57 8.66
N PRO A 603 -19.45 18.68 7.67
CA PRO A 603 -19.52 17.25 7.94
C PRO A 603 -18.14 16.77 8.43
N TRP A 604 -18.14 15.98 9.52
CA TRP A 604 -16.92 15.38 10.02
C TRP A 604 -16.55 14.15 9.19
N PRO A 605 -15.29 14.00 8.75
CA PRO A 605 -14.85 12.76 8.12
C PRO A 605 -14.85 11.66 9.19
N PHE A 606 -15.70 10.64 8.95
CA PHE A 606 -15.86 9.39 9.72
C PHE A 606 -16.80 9.44 10.93
#